data_AF-A0A9Q0DZ91-F1
#
_entry.id   AF-A0A9Q0DZ91-F1
#
_cell.length_a   1.000
_cell.length_b   1.000
_cell.length_c   1.000
_cell.angle_alpha   90.00
_cell.angle_beta   90.00
_cell.angle_gamma   90.00
#
_symmetry.space_group_name_H-M   'P 1'
#
loop_
_entity.id
_entity.type
_entity.pdbx_description
1 polymer ?
#
loop_
_entity_poly.entity_id
_entity_poly.type
_entity_poly.pdbx_seq_one_letter_code
_entity_poly.pdbx_strand_id
1 'polypeptide(L)'
;MGVKGLYSLLEENSKIYEDIRFRDSKLLIDGSNLYSYASILQIQAGAEPWRAVPGLPDLCPVFLHDSERMWNQTTLIDMAVPLVKCIGEADCELAALASEWRCPVLSRDSDFYIFDLPAGVLPLDHFRWEAADSYIPCKRYTTSHFCSFFNINDQLLPAFATLAGNHYVNLREIKWVKFLPAGRRRKTYRIASLEGLLNWLRCFQTTKDAIGAAMTLMPNVSRQEQTMVEKATLEYRLPSSSLQGFFTEGAALSLPKEVTWVPDWVCASLAKGDLSGDVLDMLLLGRRNMHKPVEFDQLQSTNLVSQPIRQVLYGLLPALGRSGVLEVDLVGLDLHTVTVKPVVQGATQGLRLDSLPQADRTVRLKVCLETLGVNQETLEGVPPHLRLPVAVTCYWLRRAKPDRKLLKALLMVMIQGELNRQEGLTTALKQIHVSSAAREVLQEFSSFQLELRGNISVKGKGSMTTYWLLGESDSQ
;
A
#
# COMPACT_ATOMS: atom_id res chain seq x y z
N MET A 1 -13.14 6.20 -1.48
CA MET A 1 -13.09 6.10 -0.01
C MET A 1 -13.49 7.47 0.57
N GLY A 2 -13.68 7.55 1.87
CA GLY A 2 -14.11 8.73 2.63
C GLY A 2 -15.60 9.05 2.59
N VAL A 3 -15.90 10.35 2.63
CA VAL A 3 -17.25 10.93 2.65
C VAL A 3 -18.10 10.52 1.43
N LYS A 4 -19.24 9.86 1.70
CA LYS A 4 -20.09 9.25 0.68
C LYS A 4 -20.66 10.27 -0.30
N GLY A 5 -20.20 10.20 -1.55
CA GLY A 5 -20.71 11.01 -2.66
C GLY A 5 -20.08 12.40 -2.79
N LEU A 6 -19.15 12.77 -1.91
CA LEU A 6 -18.46 14.05 -1.96
C LEU A 6 -17.68 14.22 -3.27
N TYR A 7 -16.94 13.20 -3.70
CA TYR A 7 -16.23 13.23 -4.98
C TYR A 7 -17.16 13.59 -6.15
N SER A 8 -18.33 12.93 -6.27
CA SER A 8 -19.29 13.22 -7.33
C SER A 8 -19.88 14.63 -7.23
N LEU A 9 -20.10 15.15 -6.01
CA LEU A 9 -20.52 16.53 -5.80
C LEU A 9 -19.47 17.52 -6.31
N LEU A 10 -18.18 17.26 -6.06
CA LEU A 10 -17.10 18.13 -6.51
C LEU A 10 -16.92 18.08 -8.03
N GLU A 11 -17.00 16.89 -8.66
CA GLU A 11 -16.91 16.75 -10.11
C GLU A 11 -18.07 17.47 -10.85
N GLU A 12 -19.29 17.46 -10.29
CA GLU A 12 -20.41 18.26 -10.84
C GLU A 12 -20.19 19.79 -10.72
N ASN A 13 -19.29 20.21 -9.84
CA ASN A 13 -19.01 21.62 -9.55
C ASN A 13 -17.53 21.94 -9.80
N SER A 14 -17.06 21.70 -11.03
CA SER A 14 -15.66 21.84 -11.43
C SER A 14 -15.00 23.19 -11.10
N LYS A 15 -15.79 24.26 -10.92
CA LYS A 15 -15.33 25.61 -10.52
C LYS A 15 -14.75 25.68 -9.11
N ILE A 16 -14.96 24.66 -8.27
CA ILE A 16 -14.36 24.57 -6.93
C ILE A 16 -12.86 24.32 -7.03
N TYR A 17 -12.42 23.69 -8.12
CA TYR A 17 -11.02 23.42 -8.36
C TYR A 17 -10.33 24.61 -9.02
N GLU A 18 -9.04 24.76 -8.69
CA GLU A 18 -8.12 25.65 -9.36
C GLU A 18 -7.23 24.83 -10.30
N ASP A 19 -7.12 25.22 -11.56
CA ASP A 19 -6.15 24.60 -12.47
C ASP A 19 -4.74 25.08 -12.10
N ILE A 20 -3.83 24.13 -11.85
CA ILE A 20 -2.45 24.39 -11.45
C ILE A 20 -1.45 23.71 -12.38
N ARG A 21 -0.26 24.30 -12.43
CA ARG A 21 0.92 23.74 -13.08
C ARG A 21 1.87 23.28 -11.99
N PHE A 22 1.73 22.03 -11.57
CA PHE A 22 2.46 21.52 -10.41
C PHE A 22 3.92 21.24 -10.76
N ARG A 23 4.83 21.89 -10.03
CA ARG A 23 6.28 21.71 -10.14
C ARG A 23 7.00 22.20 -8.89
N ASP A 24 8.25 21.77 -8.75
CA ASP A 24 9.26 22.20 -7.77
C ASP A 24 8.72 22.29 -6.34
N SER A 25 7.95 21.28 -5.93
CA SER A 25 7.28 21.25 -4.63
C SER A 25 7.30 19.84 -4.05
N LYS A 26 7.42 19.77 -2.73
CA LYS A 26 7.13 18.53 -1.99
C LYS A 26 5.73 18.06 -2.32
N LEU A 27 5.53 16.75 -2.35
CA LEU A 27 4.24 16.11 -2.60
C LEU A 27 4.09 14.97 -1.61
N LEU A 28 3.00 14.97 -0.86
CA LEU A 28 2.67 13.82 -0.03
C LEU A 28 1.70 12.93 -0.79
N ILE A 29 1.98 11.63 -0.86
CA ILE A 29 1.16 10.70 -1.63
C ILE A 29 0.51 9.71 -0.67
N ASP A 30 -0.81 9.65 -0.73
CA ASP A 30 -1.60 8.62 -0.06
C ASP A 30 -1.37 7.26 -0.73
N GLY A 31 -0.63 6.40 -0.05
CA GLY A 31 -0.26 5.08 -0.55
C GLY A 31 -1.43 4.12 -0.74
N SER A 32 -2.54 4.36 -0.04
CA SER A 32 -3.74 3.51 -0.04
C SER A 32 -4.42 3.44 -1.40
N ASN A 33 -4.25 4.50 -2.20
CA ASN A 33 -4.85 4.64 -3.52
C ASN A 33 -3.90 4.28 -4.69
N LEU A 34 -2.62 3.98 -4.43
CA LEU A 34 -1.62 3.64 -5.46
C LEU A 34 -1.78 2.26 -6.08
N TYR A 35 -2.46 1.32 -5.41
CA TYR A 35 -2.72 -0.02 -5.96
C TYR A 35 -3.42 0.06 -7.34
N SER A 36 -4.22 1.10 -7.55
CA SER A 36 -4.94 1.31 -8.81
C SER A 36 -4.11 2.00 -9.90
N TYR A 37 -2.90 2.49 -9.58
CA TYR A 37 -2.07 3.33 -10.44
C TYR A 37 -0.62 2.88 -10.46
N ALA A 38 -0.39 1.58 -10.68
CA ALA A 38 0.94 1.02 -10.92
C ALA A 38 1.69 1.76 -12.03
N SER A 39 1.01 2.42 -12.97
CA SER A 39 1.62 3.26 -14.03
C SER A 39 2.32 4.51 -13.50
N ILE A 40 1.82 5.15 -12.44
CA ILE A 40 2.51 6.27 -11.77
C ILE A 40 3.83 5.81 -11.16
N LEU A 41 3.91 4.53 -10.75
CA LEU A 41 5.13 3.91 -10.21
C LEU A 41 5.97 3.17 -11.26
N GLN A 42 5.45 2.92 -12.47
CA GLN A 42 6.23 2.41 -13.62
C GLN A 42 7.29 3.41 -14.10
N ILE A 43 7.37 4.58 -13.45
CA ILE A 43 8.40 5.59 -13.64
C ILE A 43 9.83 5.01 -13.67
N GLN A 44 10.18 3.90 -12.99
CA GLN A 44 11.57 3.40 -13.02
C GLN A 44 11.74 1.88 -12.84
N ALA A 45 11.36 1.08 -13.85
CA ALA A 45 11.84 -0.30 -13.95
C ALA A 45 13.19 -0.44 -14.71
N GLY A 46 13.89 0.67 -14.99
CA GLY A 46 15.15 0.64 -15.76
C GLY A 46 16.04 1.88 -15.68
N ALA A 47 15.82 2.82 -14.76
CA ALA A 47 16.67 4.01 -14.62
C ALA A 47 16.95 4.32 -13.15
N GLU A 48 18.17 4.78 -12.89
CA GLU A 48 18.75 5.25 -11.63
C GLU A 48 17.77 5.87 -10.60
N PRO A 49 18.00 5.68 -9.29
CA PRO A 49 17.09 6.07 -8.21
C PRO A 49 16.71 7.56 -8.26
N TRP A 50 15.43 7.86 -8.52
CA TRP A 50 14.75 9.17 -8.38
C TRP A 50 15.49 10.45 -8.82
N ARG A 51 16.55 10.32 -9.61
CA ARG A 51 17.05 11.44 -10.40
C ARG A 51 16.13 11.57 -11.59
N ALA A 52 15.28 12.59 -11.51
CA ALA A 52 14.71 13.35 -12.59
C ALA A 52 14.48 12.53 -13.87
N VAL A 53 13.24 12.09 -14.10
CA VAL A 53 12.78 11.98 -15.49
C VAL A 53 13.08 13.34 -16.13
N PRO A 54 13.89 13.45 -17.20
CA PRO A 54 14.29 14.73 -17.74
C PRO A 54 13.05 15.57 -18.08
N GLY A 55 12.85 16.70 -17.38
CA GLY A 55 11.69 17.58 -17.53
C GLY A 55 10.69 17.55 -16.37
N LEU A 56 10.63 16.45 -15.60
CA LEU A 56 9.81 16.42 -14.38
C LEU A 56 10.55 17.12 -13.22
N PRO A 57 9.87 18.02 -12.50
CA PRO A 57 10.44 18.76 -11.39
C PRO A 57 10.83 17.85 -10.21
N ASP A 58 11.72 18.35 -9.34
CA ASP A 58 12.14 17.67 -8.11
C ASP A 58 10.94 17.42 -7.19
N LEU A 59 10.35 16.23 -7.32
CA LEU A 59 9.33 15.72 -6.42
C LEU A 59 10.05 15.01 -5.28
N CYS A 60 9.79 15.42 -4.04
CA CYS A 60 10.05 14.59 -2.86
C CYS A 60 8.74 13.91 -2.46
N PRO A 61 8.34 12.81 -3.14
CA PRO A 61 7.19 12.05 -2.69
C PRO A 61 7.54 11.44 -1.33
N VAL A 62 6.67 11.67 -0.36
CA VAL A 62 6.65 10.86 0.85
C VAL A 62 5.39 10.02 0.79
N PHE A 63 5.59 8.70 0.83
CA PHE A 63 4.50 7.76 0.86
C PHE A 63 4.15 7.47 2.31
N LEU A 64 2.88 7.70 2.65
CA LEU A 64 2.29 7.25 3.91
C LEU A 64 1.19 6.25 3.59
N HIS A 65 1.20 5.13 4.30
CA HIS A 65 0.30 4.03 4.01
C HIS A 65 -0.17 3.31 5.27
N ASP A 66 -1.40 2.82 5.21
CA ASP A 66 -2.04 1.98 6.21
C ASP A 66 -1.49 0.53 6.18
N SER A 67 -1.81 -0.29 7.18
CA SER A 67 -1.18 -1.59 7.38
C SER A 67 -1.47 -2.61 6.28
N GLU A 68 -2.60 -2.49 5.57
CA GLU A 68 -3.20 -3.65 4.91
C GLU A 68 -2.75 -3.95 3.47
N ARG A 69 -2.30 -3.00 2.62
CA ARG A 69 -2.14 -3.29 1.17
C ARG A 69 -1.14 -2.43 0.41
N MET A 70 0.16 -2.78 0.48
CA MET A 70 1.13 -2.22 -0.46
C MET A 70 1.48 -3.22 -1.55
N TRP A 71 1.37 -2.78 -2.81
CA TRP A 71 2.05 -3.42 -3.93
C TRP A 71 3.53 -3.05 -3.86
N ASN A 72 4.40 -4.07 -3.76
CA ASN A 72 5.86 -3.99 -3.91
C ASN A 72 6.58 -2.87 -3.12
N GLN A 73 6.54 -2.95 -1.78
CA GLN A 73 7.42 -2.17 -0.87
C GLN A 73 8.88 -2.15 -1.34
N THR A 74 9.37 -3.30 -1.83
CA THR A 74 10.73 -3.47 -2.35
C THR A 74 11.05 -2.50 -3.48
N THR A 75 10.12 -2.27 -4.42
CA THR A 75 10.35 -1.35 -5.54
C THR A 75 10.51 0.10 -5.07
N LEU A 76 9.72 0.55 -4.08
CA LEU A 76 9.85 1.89 -3.50
C LEU A 76 11.15 2.07 -2.71
N ILE A 77 11.58 1.03 -1.99
CA ILE A 77 12.83 1.01 -1.23
C ILE A 77 14.04 1.03 -2.17
N ASP A 78 14.04 0.21 -3.22
CA ASP A 78 15.10 0.16 -4.24
C ASP A 78 15.26 1.51 -4.96
N MET A 79 14.14 2.23 -5.09
CA MET A 79 14.07 3.57 -5.63
C MET A 79 14.51 4.67 -4.65
N ALA A 80 14.83 4.35 -3.39
CA ALA A 80 15.23 5.31 -2.36
C ALA A 80 14.19 6.42 -2.09
N VAL A 81 12.89 6.14 -2.30
CA VAL A 81 11.83 7.07 -1.91
C VAL A 81 11.60 7.00 -0.40
N PRO A 82 11.52 8.13 0.31
CA PRO A 82 11.12 8.14 1.71
C PRO A 82 9.70 7.56 1.88
N LEU A 83 9.63 6.40 2.52
CA LEU A 83 8.40 5.69 2.85
C LEU A 83 8.25 5.65 4.37
N VAL A 84 7.05 5.96 4.85
CA VAL A 84 6.65 5.68 6.23
C VAL A 84 5.39 4.85 6.24
N LYS A 85 5.45 3.73 6.96
CA LYS A 85 4.27 2.94 7.27
C LYS A 85 3.68 3.39 8.60
N CYS A 86 2.44 3.85 8.57
CA CYS A 86 1.72 4.23 9.79
C CYS A 86 1.22 3.00 10.54
N ILE A 87 1.08 3.13 11.86
CA ILE A 87 0.41 2.15 12.71
C ILE A 87 -1.06 2.54 12.76
N GLY A 88 -1.88 1.87 11.93
CA GLY A 88 -3.29 2.23 11.72
C GLY A 88 -3.49 3.30 10.65
N GLU A 89 -4.60 4.03 10.72
CA GLU A 89 -5.03 4.95 9.66
C GLU A 89 -3.99 6.05 9.39
N ALA A 90 -3.51 6.08 8.14
CA ALA A 90 -2.47 7.00 7.71
C ALA A 90 -3.01 8.41 7.41
N ASP A 91 -4.32 8.57 7.21
CA ASP A 91 -4.91 9.81 6.68
C ASP A 91 -4.70 11.01 7.60
N CYS A 92 -4.90 10.83 8.91
CA CYS A 92 -4.69 11.90 9.89
C CYS A 92 -3.22 12.34 9.96
N GLU A 93 -2.28 11.40 9.97
CA GLU A 93 -0.85 11.70 10.00
C GLU A 93 -0.37 12.33 8.69
N LEU A 94 -0.87 11.83 7.55
CA LEU A 94 -0.61 12.38 6.22
C LEU A 94 -1.13 13.81 6.11
N ALA A 95 -2.34 14.08 6.60
CA ALA A 95 -2.93 15.41 6.61
C ALA A 95 -2.21 16.37 7.58
N ALA A 96 -1.81 15.89 8.77
CA ALA A 96 -1.02 16.67 9.73
C ALA A 96 0.33 17.08 9.12
N LEU A 97 1.04 16.12 8.53
CA LEU A 97 2.34 16.36 7.88
C LEU A 97 2.21 17.31 6.68
N ALA A 98 1.15 17.17 5.88
CA ALA A 98 0.85 18.07 4.76
C ALA A 98 0.68 19.52 5.21
N SER A 99 -0.05 19.70 6.31
CA SER A 99 -0.30 21.01 6.90
C SER A 99 0.99 21.65 7.42
N GLU A 100 1.79 20.89 8.18
CA GLU A 100 3.05 21.38 8.75
C GLU A 100 4.09 21.70 7.68
N TRP A 101 4.25 20.83 6.68
CA TRP A 101 5.19 21.06 5.57
C TRP A 101 4.67 22.01 4.51
N ARG A 102 3.40 22.42 4.61
CA ARG A 102 2.69 23.25 3.63
C ARG A 102 2.85 22.70 2.21
N CYS A 103 2.63 21.41 2.06
CA CYS A 103 2.75 20.72 0.78
C CYS A 103 1.45 19.96 0.46
N PRO A 104 1.11 19.83 -0.83
CA PRO A 104 -0.16 19.23 -1.21
C PRO A 104 -0.17 17.72 -0.98
N VAL A 105 -1.39 17.18 -0.80
CA VAL A 105 -1.64 15.74 -0.75
C VAL A 105 -2.19 15.26 -2.09
N LEU A 106 -1.58 14.25 -2.69
CA LEU A 106 -2.10 13.51 -3.83
C LEU A 106 -2.91 12.31 -3.32
N SER A 107 -4.23 12.35 -3.52
CA SER A 107 -5.12 11.27 -3.09
C SER A 107 -6.40 11.20 -3.94
N ARG A 108 -7.08 10.05 -3.87
CA ARG A 108 -8.47 9.87 -4.30
C ARG A 108 -9.44 9.81 -3.11
N ASP A 109 -8.92 9.71 -1.89
CA ASP A 109 -9.75 9.70 -0.70
C ASP A 109 -10.42 11.05 -0.49
N SER A 110 -11.74 11.02 -0.31
CA SER A 110 -12.52 12.22 -0.11
C SER A 110 -12.45 12.78 1.32
N ASP A 111 -11.86 12.03 2.26
CA ASP A 111 -11.58 12.54 3.60
C ASP A 111 -10.55 13.69 3.56
N PHE A 112 -9.61 13.70 2.61
CA PHE A 112 -8.68 14.82 2.43
C PHE A 112 -9.34 16.14 2.04
N TYR A 113 -10.55 16.12 1.48
CA TYR A 113 -11.28 17.35 1.17
C TYR A 113 -11.91 18.03 2.40
N ILE A 114 -11.85 17.38 3.56
CA ILE A 114 -12.38 17.89 4.83
C ILE A 114 -11.26 18.50 5.68
N PHE A 115 -10.05 17.93 5.64
CA PHE A 115 -8.89 18.49 6.32
C PHE A 115 -8.53 19.88 5.78
N ASP A 116 -8.25 20.81 6.68
CA ASP A 116 -7.83 22.17 6.32
C ASP A 116 -6.36 22.21 5.90
N LEU A 117 -6.09 21.81 4.66
CA LEU A 117 -4.74 21.70 4.11
C LEU A 117 -4.33 22.98 3.37
N PRO A 118 -3.32 23.74 3.85
CA PRO A 118 -2.94 25.02 3.26
C PRO A 118 -2.50 24.95 1.80
N ALA A 119 -1.79 23.88 1.42
CA ALA A 119 -1.35 23.65 0.04
C ALA A 119 -2.38 22.88 -0.80
N GLY A 120 -3.47 22.45 -0.17
CA GLY A 120 -4.59 21.78 -0.82
C GLY A 120 -4.38 20.30 -1.14
N VAL A 121 -5.41 19.74 -1.77
CA VAL A 121 -5.42 18.37 -2.28
C VAL A 121 -5.29 18.41 -3.79
N LEU A 122 -4.45 17.53 -4.34
CA LEU A 122 -4.38 17.23 -5.76
C LEU A 122 -5.19 15.95 -5.99
N PRO A 123 -6.39 16.03 -6.60
CA PRO A 123 -7.15 14.83 -6.89
C PRO A 123 -6.40 13.98 -7.91
N LEU A 124 -6.21 12.70 -7.58
CA LEU A 124 -5.44 11.77 -8.42
C LEU A 124 -5.97 11.70 -9.86
N ASP A 125 -7.29 11.75 -10.06
CA ASP A 125 -7.92 11.73 -11.40
C ASP A 125 -7.59 12.94 -12.28
N HIS A 126 -7.22 14.07 -11.66
CA HIS A 126 -6.85 15.29 -12.38
C HIS A 126 -5.34 15.45 -12.49
N PHE A 127 -4.53 14.57 -11.91
CA PHE A 127 -3.07 14.64 -11.91
C PHE A 127 -2.49 14.02 -13.19
N ARG A 128 -2.30 14.83 -14.24
CA ARG A 128 -1.95 14.38 -15.59
C ARG A 128 -0.44 14.25 -15.80
N TRP A 129 0.19 13.38 -15.04
CA TRP A 129 1.63 13.14 -15.09
C TRP A 129 2.12 12.63 -16.47
N GLU A 130 1.31 11.85 -17.20
CA GLU A 130 1.65 11.35 -18.54
C GLU A 130 1.78 12.46 -19.60
N ALA A 131 1.11 13.58 -19.36
CA ALA A 131 1.17 14.78 -20.21
C ALA A 131 2.17 15.80 -19.69
N ALA A 132 3.02 15.42 -18.73
CA ALA A 132 4.03 16.30 -18.17
C ALA A 132 5.17 16.50 -19.16
N ASP A 133 5.53 17.77 -19.34
CA ASP A 133 6.74 18.17 -20.06
C ASP A 133 7.65 18.94 -19.08
N SER A 134 7.29 20.19 -18.76
CA SER A 134 8.00 21.05 -17.77
C SER A 134 7.24 21.25 -16.43
N TYR A 135 6.03 20.72 -16.34
CA TYR A 135 5.18 20.74 -15.16
C TYR A 135 4.10 19.66 -15.32
N ILE A 136 3.47 19.26 -14.22
CA ILE A 136 2.32 18.35 -14.24
C ILE A 136 1.05 19.18 -14.25
N PRO A 137 0.23 19.13 -15.32
CA PRO A 137 -1.09 19.75 -15.32
C PRO A 137 -1.97 19.05 -14.29
N CYS A 138 -2.54 19.80 -13.35
CA CYS A 138 -3.43 19.24 -12.35
C CYS A 138 -4.49 20.24 -11.89
N LYS A 139 -5.44 19.76 -11.09
CA LYS A 139 -6.37 20.56 -10.32
C LYS A 139 -5.98 20.56 -8.85
N ARG A 140 -6.18 21.69 -8.18
CA ARG A 140 -6.03 21.84 -6.74
C ARG A 140 -7.37 22.14 -6.09
N TYR A 141 -7.64 21.44 -4.99
CA TYR A 141 -8.76 21.71 -4.10
C TYR A 141 -8.27 22.34 -2.79
N THR A 142 -9.03 23.31 -2.27
CA THR A 142 -8.88 23.81 -0.90
C THR A 142 -10.25 23.90 -0.22
N THR A 143 -10.26 23.69 1.09
CA THR A 143 -11.42 23.92 1.97
C THR A 143 -11.98 25.33 1.81
N SER A 144 -11.11 26.34 1.66
CA SER A 144 -11.51 27.74 1.47
C SER A 144 -12.33 27.96 0.20
N HIS A 145 -11.92 27.37 -0.94
CA HIS A 145 -12.69 27.46 -2.19
C HIS A 145 -14.04 26.74 -2.07
N PHE A 146 -14.07 25.57 -1.43
CA PHE A 146 -15.32 24.86 -1.16
C PHE A 146 -16.27 25.67 -0.28
N CYS A 147 -15.76 26.21 0.83
CA CYS A 147 -16.53 27.02 1.77
C CYS A 147 -17.08 28.29 1.12
N SER A 148 -16.27 28.97 0.31
CA SER A 148 -16.70 30.12 -0.48
C SER A 148 -17.80 29.77 -1.48
N PHE A 149 -17.63 28.66 -2.21
CA PHE A 149 -18.58 28.22 -3.23
C PHE A 149 -19.95 27.84 -2.65
N PHE A 150 -19.98 27.09 -1.55
CA PHE A 150 -21.22 26.65 -0.91
C PHE A 150 -21.73 27.62 0.18
N ASN A 151 -20.98 28.69 0.45
CA ASN A 151 -21.26 29.66 1.51
C ASN A 151 -21.50 28.99 2.87
N ILE A 152 -20.54 28.16 3.27
CA ILE A 152 -20.53 27.42 4.55
C ILE A 152 -19.29 27.82 5.35
N ASN A 153 -19.41 27.81 6.68
CA ASN A 153 -18.29 28.05 7.61
C ASN A 153 -17.35 26.82 7.63
N ASP A 154 -16.04 27.06 7.56
CA ASP A 154 -15.01 26.00 7.59
C ASP A 154 -15.08 25.13 8.84
N GLN A 155 -15.47 25.70 9.99
CA GLN A 155 -15.65 25.00 11.26
C GLN A 155 -16.75 23.94 11.24
N LEU A 156 -17.56 23.89 10.17
CA LEU A 156 -18.64 22.91 9.99
C LEU A 156 -18.25 21.76 9.06
N LEU A 157 -17.08 21.78 8.43
CA LEU A 157 -16.64 20.70 7.53
C LEU A 157 -16.57 19.33 8.23
N PRO A 158 -16.07 19.21 9.49
CA PRO A 158 -16.13 17.94 10.21
C PRO A 158 -17.57 17.44 10.42
N ALA A 159 -18.49 18.34 10.83
CA ALA A 159 -19.90 18.00 10.96
C ALA A 159 -20.52 17.56 9.62
N PHE A 160 -20.18 18.25 8.53
CA PHE A 160 -20.60 17.88 7.18
C PHE A 160 -20.14 16.47 6.81
N ALA A 161 -18.86 16.15 7.00
CA ALA A 161 -18.29 14.84 6.69
C ALA A 161 -18.97 13.71 7.48
N THR A 162 -19.14 13.89 8.79
CA THR A 162 -19.76 12.89 9.66
C THR A 162 -21.24 12.69 9.32
N LEU A 163 -22.01 13.76 9.08
CA LEU A 163 -23.45 13.70 8.79
C LEU A 163 -23.77 13.25 7.36
N ALA A 164 -22.88 13.51 6.40
CA ALA A 164 -22.95 12.96 5.05
C ALA A 164 -22.76 11.44 5.03
N GLY A 165 -22.10 10.91 6.07
CA GLY A 165 -21.73 9.53 6.23
C GLY A 165 -20.34 9.28 5.62
N ASN A 166 -19.39 8.94 6.49
CA ASN A 166 -18.01 8.63 6.14
C ASN A 166 -17.70 7.15 6.49
N HIS A 167 -16.42 6.81 6.62
CA HIS A 167 -15.98 5.48 7.01
C HIS A 167 -16.24 5.15 8.48
N TYR A 168 -16.40 6.16 9.32
CA TYR A 168 -16.66 6.01 10.76
C TYR A 168 -18.16 5.92 11.10
N VAL A 169 -19.02 6.64 10.37
CA VAL A 169 -20.45 6.75 10.71
C VAL A 169 -21.37 6.63 9.49
N ASN A 170 -22.51 5.94 9.64
CA ASN A 170 -23.55 5.82 8.62
C ASN A 170 -24.96 6.10 9.19
N LEU A 171 -25.31 7.37 9.34
CA LEU A 171 -26.61 7.82 9.84
C LEU A 171 -27.67 7.77 8.72
N ARG A 172 -28.35 6.64 8.55
CA ARG A 172 -29.32 6.45 7.45
C ARG A 172 -30.69 7.10 7.67
N GLU A 173 -30.92 7.76 8.81
CA GLU A 173 -32.25 8.23 9.19
C GLU A 173 -32.61 9.62 8.62
N ILE A 174 -31.63 10.51 8.41
CA ILE A 174 -31.93 11.89 7.98
C ILE A 174 -31.97 12.00 6.46
N LYS A 175 -33.15 12.34 5.92
CA LYS A 175 -33.31 12.71 4.50
C LYS A 175 -32.99 14.19 4.29
N TRP A 176 -31.70 14.50 4.11
CA TRP A 176 -31.21 15.89 3.93
C TRP A 176 -31.81 16.62 2.72
N VAL A 177 -32.29 15.88 1.72
CA VAL A 177 -32.99 16.42 0.53
C VAL A 177 -34.12 17.38 0.88
N LYS A 178 -34.77 17.22 2.05
CA LYS A 178 -35.85 18.13 2.51
C LYS A 178 -35.42 19.58 2.71
N PHE A 179 -34.11 19.83 2.86
CA PHE A 179 -33.53 21.15 3.05
C PHE A 179 -32.99 21.77 1.76
N LEU A 180 -33.23 21.14 0.60
CA LEU A 180 -32.87 21.72 -0.69
C LEU A 180 -33.78 22.89 -1.07
N PRO A 181 -33.23 23.99 -1.60
CA PRO A 181 -34.02 25.03 -2.23
C PRO A 181 -34.81 24.51 -3.44
N ALA A 182 -36.05 24.98 -3.62
CA ALA A 182 -36.87 24.64 -4.77
C ALA A 182 -36.25 25.14 -6.10
N GLY A 183 -36.37 24.35 -7.18
CA GLY A 183 -35.99 24.76 -8.54
C GLY A 183 -34.58 24.35 -9.02
N ARG A 184 -33.85 23.47 -8.30
CA ARG A 184 -32.57 22.93 -8.80
C ARG A 184 -32.77 21.82 -9.86
N ARG A 185 -31.77 21.65 -10.73
CA ARG A 185 -31.71 20.66 -11.84
C ARG A 185 -31.91 19.21 -11.36
N ARG A 186 -32.27 18.31 -12.28
CA ARG A 186 -32.25 16.85 -12.05
C ARG A 186 -30.85 16.43 -11.62
N LYS A 187 -30.71 16.00 -10.36
CA LYS A 187 -29.48 15.47 -9.77
C LYS A 187 -29.72 14.07 -9.23
N THR A 188 -28.66 13.32 -9.01
CA THR A 188 -28.77 12.06 -8.26
C THR A 188 -29.21 12.36 -6.83
N TYR A 189 -29.95 11.43 -6.21
CA TYR A 189 -30.43 11.59 -4.83
C TYR A 189 -29.29 11.92 -3.85
N ARG A 190 -28.12 11.31 -4.04
CA ARG A 190 -26.97 11.50 -3.15
C ARG A 190 -26.43 12.93 -3.21
N ILE A 191 -26.25 13.49 -4.40
CA ILE A 191 -25.76 14.85 -4.57
C ILE A 191 -26.80 15.86 -4.05
N ALA A 192 -28.07 15.62 -4.35
CA ALA A 192 -29.18 16.40 -3.80
C ALA A 192 -29.17 16.36 -2.25
N SER A 193 -28.93 15.17 -1.66
CA SER A 193 -28.83 15.01 -0.21
C SER A 193 -27.66 15.81 0.37
N LEU A 194 -26.48 15.80 -0.26
CA LEU A 194 -25.32 16.58 0.21
C LEU A 194 -25.55 18.08 0.10
N GLU A 195 -26.13 18.56 -0.99
CA GLU A 195 -26.50 19.99 -1.12
C GLU A 195 -27.55 20.41 -0.09
N GLY A 196 -28.51 19.54 0.22
CA GLY A 196 -29.49 19.76 1.28
C GLY A 196 -28.84 19.83 2.66
N LEU A 197 -27.87 18.95 2.93
CA LEU A 197 -27.07 18.98 4.16
C LEU A 197 -26.26 20.27 4.27
N LEU A 198 -25.55 20.66 3.21
CA LEU A 198 -24.81 21.92 3.18
C LEU A 198 -25.73 23.11 3.43
N ASN A 199 -26.90 23.15 2.80
CA ASN A 199 -27.85 24.24 3.02
C ASN A 199 -28.38 24.28 4.45
N TRP A 200 -28.62 23.13 5.07
CA TRP A 200 -29.03 23.04 6.48
C TRP A 200 -27.92 23.47 7.45
N LEU A 201 -26.67 23.09 7.18
CA LEU A 201 -25.52 23.43 8.02
C LEU A 201 -25.26 24.93 8.12
N ARG A 202 -25.66 25.72 7.11
CA ARG A 202 -25.52 27.18 7.10
C ARG A 202 -26.23 27.89 8.25
N CYS A 203 -27.18 27.22 8.92
CA CYS A 203 -27.88 27.74 10.08
C CYS A 203 -27.05 27.69 11.38
N PHE A 204 -25.87 27.07 11.37
CA PHE A 204 -25.04 26.85 12.56
C PHE A 204 -23.70 27.58 12.44
N GLN A 205 -23.06 27.82 13.59
CA GLN A 205 -21.74 28.44 13.66
C GLN A 205 -20.67 27.46 14.16
N THR A 206 -21.05 26.43 14.91
CA THR A 206 -20.12 25.46 15.48
C THR A 206 -20.50 24.03 15.11
N THR A 207 -19.50 23.16 14.97
CA THR A 207 -19.71 21.71 14.78
C THR A 207 -20.56 21.12 15.90
N LYS A 208 -20.36 21.54 17.15
CA LYS A 208 -21.10 21.01 18.31
C LYS A 208 -22.60 21.30 18.22
N ASP A 209 -22.98 22.52 17.85
CA ASP A 209 -24.39 22.91 17.73
C ASP A 209 -25.06 22.18 16.56
N ALA A 210 -24.35 22.07 15.42
CA ALA A 210 -24.84 21.35 14.25
C ALA A 210 -25.06 19.86 14.56
N ILE A 211 -24.10 19.20 15.20
CA ILE A 211 -24.24 17.79 15.60
C ILE A 211 -25.37 17.63 16.62
N GLY A 212 -25.45 18.51 17.64
CA GLY A 212 -26.55 18.48 18.61
C GLY A 212 -27.92 18.60 17.96
N ALA A 213 -28.07 19.52 17.00
CA ALA A 213 -29.30 19.66 16.23
C ALA A 213 -29.57 18.49 15.28
N ALA A 214 -28.55 17.82 14.77
CA ALA A 214 -28.74 16.60 13.99
C ALA A 214 -29.23 15.45 14.86
N MET A 215 -28.73 15.33 16.10
CA MET A 215 -29.18 14.32 17.05
C MET A 215 -30.65 14.50 17.44
N THR A 216 -31.16 15.72 17.56
CA THR A 216 -32.59 15.95 17.83
C THR A 216 -33.50 15.56 16.67
N LEU A 217 -32.98 15.51 15.44
CA LEU A 217 -33.72 15.04 14.27
C LEU A 217 -33.79 13.50 14.19
N MET A 218 -33.09 12.78 15.07
CA MET A 218 -33.03 11.32 15.09
C MET A 218 -33.45 10.80 16.49
N PRO A 219 -34.74 10.49 16.69
CA PRO A 219 -35.26 10.14 18.01
C PRO A 219 -34.76 8.81 18.58
N ASN A 220 -34.11 7.95 17.77
CA ASN A 220 -33.69 6.60 18.15
C ASN A 220 -32.16 6.41 18.25
N VAL A 221 -31.36 7.48 18.25
CA VAL A 221 -29.89 7.36 18.30
C VAL A 221 -29.45 6.85 19.66
N SER A 222 -28.70 5.75 19.65
CA SER A 222 -28.08 5.18 20.85
C SER A 222 -26.97 6.08 21.38
N ARG A 223 -26.66 5.97 22.68
CA ARG A 223 -25.52 6.67 23.29
C ARG A 223 -24.19 6.34 22.59
N GLN A 224 -24.06 5.11 22.09
CA GLN A 224 -22.87 4.66 21.37
C GLN A 224 -22.72 5.38 20.02
N GLU A 225 -23.80 5.55 19.26
CA GLU A 225 -23.78 6.30 18.00
C GLU A 225 -23.46 7.78 18.22
N GLN A 226 -23.94 8.38 19.32
CA GLN A 226 -23.55 9.75 19.69
C GLN A 226 -22.05 9.86 19.95
N THR A 227 -21.48 8.95 20.75
CA THR A 227 -20.03 8.91 20.99
C THR A 227 -19.24 8.71 19.69
N MET A 228 -19.73 7.85 18.78
CA MET A 228 -19.08 7.63 17.48
C MET A 228 -19.09 8.90 16.61
N VAL A 229 -20.21 9.63 16.58
CA VAL A 229 -20.31 10.90 15.85
C VAL A 229 -19.35 11.94 16.43
N GLU A 230 -19.32 12.09 17.76
CA GLU A 230 -18.39 13.00 18.42
C GLU A 230 -16.93 12.64 18.08
N LYS A 231 -16.56 11.36 18.17
CA LYS A 231 -15.22 10.88 17.81
C LYS A 231 -14.88 11.16 16.35
N ALA A 232 -15.79 10.85 15.42
CA ALA A 232 -15.59 11.07 13.99
C ALA A 232 -15.41 12.55 13.63
N THR A 233 -16.06 13.47 14.35
CA THR A 233 -15.81 14.91 14.13
C THR A 233 -14.45 15.37 14.64
N LEU A 234 -13.88 14.69 15.64
CA LEU A 234 -12.56 15.00 16.17
C LEU A 234 -11.44 14.50 15.25
N GLU A 235 -11.68 13.44 14.48
CA GLU A 235 -10.69 12.86 13.56
C GLU A 235 -10.30 13.84 12.43
N TYR A 236 -11.19 14.73 12.00
CA TYR A 236 -10.87 15.76 11.01
C TYR A 236 -10.16 17.00 11.58
N ARG A 237 -9.90 17.05 12.90
CA ARG A 237 -9.07 18.12 13.48
C ARG A 237 -7.61 17.72 13.32
N LEU A 238 -6.85 18.52 12.58
CA LEU A 238 -5.43 18.31 12.35
C LEU A 238 -4.64 18.46 13.67
N PRO A 239 -4.07 17.37 14.24
CA PRO A 239 -3.09 17.49 15.31
C PRO A 239 -1.71 17.84 14.73
N SER A 240 -0.72 18.05 15.60
CA SER A 240 0.69 18.01 15.17
C SER A 240 1.06 16.59 14.76
N SER A 241 1.84 16.44 13.68
CA SER A 241 2.25 15.13 13.19
C SER A 241 3.29 14.51 14.12
N SER A 242 3.08 13.24 14.45
CA SER A 242 4.05 12.46 15.20
C SER A 242 5.26 12.01 14.36
N LEU A 243 5.20 12.26 13.04
CA LEU A 243 6.17 11.83 12.03
C LEU A 243 7.15 12.94 11.63
N GLN A 244 6.91 14.19 12.04
CA GLN A 244 7.76 15.31 11.64
C GLN A 244 9.23 15.07 12.02
N GLY A 245 9.47 14.73 13.29
CA GLY A 245 10.81 14.42 13.80
C GLY A 245 11.47 13.21 13.13
N PHE A 246 10.68 12.24 12.64
CA PHE A 246 11.20 11.09 11.90
C PHE A 246 11.88 11.54 10.59
N PHE A 247 11.25 12.45 9.84
CA PHE A 247 11.79 12.93 8.57
C PHE A 247 12.86 14.02 8.72
N THR A 248 12.77 14.88 9.73
CA THR A 248 13.71 16.01 9.90
C THR A 248 14.93 15.66 10.74
N GLU A 249 14.75 14.85 11.78
CA GLU A 249 15.78 14.57 12.80
C GLU A 249 16.17 13.09 12.84
N GLY A 250 15.53 12.22 12.05
CA GLY A 250 15.72 10.78 12.11
C GLY A 250 15.20 10.17 13.42
N ALA A 251 14.28 10.88 14.11
CA ALA A 251 13.71 10.43 15.37
C ALA A 251 12.93 9.12 15.21
N ALA A 252 12.86 8.31 16.28
CA ALA A 252 12.03 7.11 16.27
C ALA A 252 10.53 7.48 16.14
N LEU A 253 9.74 6.61 15.50
CA LEU A 253 8.30 6.80 15.42
C LEU A 253 7.68 6.87 16.82
N SER A 254 6.80 7.84 17.03
CA SER A 254 5.96 7.89 18.23
C SER A 254 4.90 6.79 18.12
N LEU A 255 4.91 5.83 19.03
CA LEU A 255 3.91 4.76 19.02
C LEU A 255 2.61 5.21 19.66
N PRO A 256 1.44 4.77 19.14
CA PRO A 256 0.19 4.90 19.87
C PRO A 256 0.33 4.24 21.25
N LYS A 257 -0.36 4.79 22.26
CA LYS A 257 -0.24 4.32 23.66
C LYS A 257 -0.60 2.83 23.81
N GLU A 258 -1.46 2.35 22.92
CA GLU A 258 -1.96 0.98 22.80
C GLU A 258 -0.87 -0.02 22.34
N VAL A 259 0.24 0.47 21.79
CA VAL A 259 1.30 -0.33 21.15
C VAL A 259 2.64 -0.20 21.90
N THR A 260 2.63 0.40 23.09
CA THR A 260 3.81 0.62 23.95
C THR A 260 4.57 -0.65 24.34
N TRP A 261 3.96 -1.82 24.20
CA TRP A 261 4.58 -3.11 24.45
C TRP A 261 5.37 -3.66 23.26
N VAL A 262 5.22 -3.09 22.06
CA VAL A 262 5.98 -3.50 20.86
C VAL A 262 7.40 -2.91 20.94
N PRO A 263 8.47 -3.70 20.72
CA PRO A 263 9.84 -3.21 20.83
C PRO A 263 10.17 -2.10 19.82
N ASP A 264 10.94 -1.10 20.25
CA ASP A 264 11.32 0.06 19.44
C ASP A 264 11.96 -0.31 18.09
N TRP A 265 12.75 -1.40 18.04
CA TRP A 265 13.38 -1.84 16.80
C TRP A 265 12.36 -2.37 15.78
N VAL A 266 11.28 -3.02 16.23
CA VAL A 266 10.19 -3.51 15.36
C VAL A 266 9.49 -2.31 14.74
N CYS A 267 9.19 -1.32 15.57
CA CYS A 267 8.55 -0.08 15.19
C CYS A 267 9.39 0.72 14.20
N ALA A 268 10.70 0.86 14.47
CA ALA A 268 11.64 1.50 13.56
C ALA A 268 11.78 0.74 12.23
N SER A 269 11.75 -0.60 12.25
CA SER A 269 11.82 -1.42 11.04
C SER A 269 10.53 -1.35 10.22
N LEU A 270 9.38 -1.33 10.87
CA LEU A 270 8.07 -1.11 10.22
C LEU A 270 8.02 0.29 9.58
N ALA A 271 8.47 1.32 10.30
CA ALA A 271 8.54 2.69 9.81
C ALA A 271 9.27 2.77 8.47
N LYS A 272 10.44 2.14 8.39
CA LYS A 272 11.31 2.14 7.22
C LYS A 272 10.84 1.21 6.09
N GLY A 273 9.84 0.37 6.35
CA GLY A 273 9.42 -0.68 5.42
C GLY A 273 10.33 -1.92 5.38
N ASP A 274 11.31 -2.02 6.30
CA ASP A 274 12.18 -3.20 6.44
C ASP A 274 11.42 -4.43 6.95
N LEU A 275 10.29 -4.22 7.61
CA LEU A 275 9.41 -5.27 8.14
C LEU A 275 8.01 -5.20 7.52
N SER A 276 7.44 -6.36 7.23
CA SER A 276 6.07 -6.45 6.68
C SER A 276 5.03 -5.95 7.69
N GLY A 277 4.01 -5.25 7.19
CA GLY A 277 2.84 -4.84 7.96
C GLY A 277 2.08 -5.98 8.61
N ASP A 278 2.16 -7.18 8.03
CA ASP A 278 1.58 -8.39 8.62
C ASP A 278 2.04 -8.58 10.06
N VAL A 279 3.29 -8.19 10.39
CA VAL A 279 3.80 -8.33 11.76
C VAL A 279 2.99 -7.51 12.74
N LEU A 280 2.61 -6.29 12.35
CA LEU A 280 1.79 -5.42 13.18
C LEU A 280 0.36 -5.96 13.32
N ASP A 281 -0.27 -6.39 12.23
CA ASP A 281 -1.62 -6.97 12.27
C ASP A 281 -1.67 -8.21 13.16
N MET A 282 -0.62 -9.05 13.09
CA MET A 282 -0.47 -10.20 13.97
C MET A 282 -0.29 -9.80 15.43
N LEU A 283 0.53 -8.79 15.71
CA LEU A 283 0.79 -8.30 17.06
C LEU A 283 -0.45 -7.62 17.69
N LEU A 284 -1.19 -6.80 16.92
CA LEU A 284 -2.32 -6.02 17.42
C LEU A 284 -3.65 -6.77 17.36
N LEU A 285 -3.93 -7.47 16.26
CA LEU A 285 -5.23 -8.09 15.99
C LEU A 285 -5.22 -9.61 16.19
N GLY A 286 -4.04 -10.23 16.26
CA GLY A 286 -3.92 -11.68 16.30
C GLY A 286 -4.39 -12.36 15.01
N ARG A 287 -4.41 -11.63 13.88
CA ARG A 287 -4.92 -12.10 12.59
C ARG A 287 -3.89 -11.92 11.48
N ARG A 288 -4.01 -12.75 10.44
CA ARG A 288 -3.27 -12.61 9.19
C ARG A 288 -4.16 -12.97 8.01
N ASN A 289 -4.26 -12.06 7.04
CA ASN A 289 -4.90 -12.36 5.76
C ASN A 289 -3.89 -13.03 4.84
N MET A 290 -4.17 -14.25 4.40
CA MET A 290 -3.30 -14.95 3.48
C MET A 290 -3.47 -14.40 2.05
N HIS A 291 -2.41 -14.54 1.25
CA HIS A 291 -2.49 -14.27 -0.17
C HIS A 291 -3.57 -15.16 -0.80
N LYS A 292 -4.36 -14.62 -1.73
CA LYS A 292 -5.47 -15.31 -2.38
C LYS A 292 -5.10 -15.59 -3.84
N PRO A 293 -4.24 -16.60 -4.09
CA PRO A 293 -3.77 -16.90 -5.43
C PRO A 293 -4.94 -17.38 -6.31
N VAL A 294 -4.85 -17.10 -7.62
CA VAL A 294 -5.81 -17.62 -8.59
C VAL A 294 -5.46 -19.07 -8.88
N GLU A 295 -6.09 -19.99 -8.15
CA GLU A 295 -5.85 -21.44 -8.20
C GLU A 295 -7.09 -22.21 -8.65
N PHE A 296 -6.92 -23.47 -9.02
CA PHE A 296 -8.03 -24.37 -9.25
C PHE A 296 -8.72 -24.68 -7.93
N ASP A 297 -10.05 -24.61 -7.89
CA ASP A 297 -10.89 -24.85 -6.70
C ASP A 297 -10.68 -26.22 -6.05
N GLN A 298 -10.22 -27.21 -6.82
CA GLN A 298 -9.91 -28.57 -6.39
C GLN A 298 -8.54 -28.71 -5.71
N LEU A 299 -7.66 -27.72 -5.84
CA LEU A 299 -6.33 -27.75 -5.24
C LEU A 299 -6.37 -27.17 -3.83
N GLN A 300 -5.51 -27.72 -2.96
CA GLN A 300 -5.28 -27.11 -1.66
C GLN A 300 -4.53 -25.79 -1.84
N SER A 301 -4.88 -24.82 -1.00
CA SER A 301 -4.20 -23.53 -0.94
C SER A 301 -2.68 -23.68 -0.84
N THR A 302 -1.96 -23.01 -1.74
CA THR A 302 -0.48 -22.98 -1.69
C THR A 302 0.08 -22.37 -0.41
N ASN A 303 -0.73 -21.62 0.35
CA ASN A 303 -0.34 -21.09 1.65
C ASN A 303 -0.07 -22.18 2.69
N LEU A 304 -0.60 -23.40 2.51
CA LEU A 304 -0.31 -24.53 3.39
C LEU A 304 1.17 -24.94 3.33
N VAL A 305 1.81 -24.79 2.17
CA VAL A 305 3.23 -25.13 1.99
C VAL A 305 4.11 -24.28 2.91
N SER A 306 3.77 -23.01 3.11
CA SER A 306 4.53 -22.07 3.94
C SER A 306 4.03 -22.00 5.40
N GLN A 307 2.97 -22.74 5.76
CA GLN A 307 2.43 -22.76 7.13
C GLN A 307 3.50 -23.13 8.18
N PRO A 308 4.37 -24.15 8.00
CA PRO A 308 5.39 -24.46 9.00
C PRO A 308 6.39 -23.32 9.24
N ILE A 309 6.70 -22.52 8.21
CA ILE A 309 7.56 -21.33 8.35
C ILE A 309 6.84 -20.27 9.19
N ARG A 310 5.56 -20.05 8.90
CA ARG A 310 4.72 -19.10 9.67
C ARG A 310 4.55 -19.53 11.13
N GLN A 311 4.44 -20.82 11.42
CA GLN A 311 4.36 -21.31 12.80
C GLN A 311 5.61 -20.95 13.62
N VAL A 312 6.80 -21.02 13.02
CA VAL A 312 8.04 -20.57 13.66
C VAL A 312 8.04 -19.06 13.84
N LEU A 313 7.63 -18.30 12.81
CA LEU A 313 7.48 -16.84 12.90
C LEU A 313 6.55 -16.44 14.05
N TYR A 314 5.40 -17.09 14.20
CA TYR A 314 4.46 -16.82 15.29
C TYR A 314 5.05 -17.15 16.66
N GLY A 315 5.93 -18.16 16.73
CA GLY A 315 6.69 -18.50 17.93
C GLY A 315 7.66 -17.39 18.37
N LEU A 316 8.10 -16.53 17.44
CA LEU A 316 8.99 -15.40 17.73
C LEU A 316 8.23 -14.13 18.18
N LEU A 317 6.90 -14.11 18.12
CA LEU A 317 6.05 -12.96 18.42
C LEU A 317 5.36 -13.16 19.80
N PRO A 318 5.97 -12.71 20.92
CA PRO A 318 5.57 -13.10 22.27
C PRO A 318 4.16 -12.61 22.68
N ALA A 319 3.65 -11.53 22.08
CA ALA A 319 2.33 -10.99 22.41
C ALA A 319 1.14 -11.83 21.92
N LEU A 320 1.38 -12.79 21.02
CA LEU A 320 0.32 -13.69 20.51
C LEU A 320 -0.03 -14.82 21.49
N GLY A 321 0.75 -15.00 22.56
CA GLY A 321 0.59 -16.10 23.51
C GLY A 321 0.61 -17.48 22.83
N ARG A 322 0.18 -18.51 23.57
CA ARG A 322 0.00 -19.87 23.01
C ARG A 322 -1.30 -20.00 22.18
N SER A 323 -2.06 -18.92 22.04
CA SER A 323 -3.39 -18.87 21.41
C SER A 323 -3.37 -19.11 19.91
N GLY A 324 -2.25 -18.80 19.23
CA GLY A 324 -2.14 -18.89 17.78
C GLY A 324 -2.67 -17.64 17.05
N VAL A 325 -2.38 -17.59 15.75
CA VAL A 325 -2.81 -16.52 14.84
C VAL A 325 -4.00 -17.01 14.04
N LEU A 326 -5.02 -16.18 13.88
CA LEU A 326 -6.15 -16.45 12.98
C LEU A 326 -5.73 -16.13 11.54
N GLU A 327 -5.49 -17.17 10.74
CA GLU A 327 -5.24 -17.05 9.31
C GLU A 327 -6.56 -17.06 8.54
N VAL A 328 -6.77 -16.06 7.70
CA VAL A 328 -7.91 -16.03 6.76
C VAL A 328 -7.39 -16.44 5.38
N ASP A 329 -7.86 -17.59 4.89
CA ASP A 329 -7.42 -18.18 3.62
C ASP A 329 -8.62 -18.67 2.79
N LEU A 330 -8.39 -18.95 1.51
CA LEU A 330 -9.39 -19.56 0.64
C LEU A 330 -9.36 -21.09 0.78
N VAL A 331 -10.54 -21.69 0.93
CA VAL A 331 -10.74 -23.13 0.75
C VAL A 331 -11.82 -23.29 -0.33
N GLY A 332 -11.42 -23.71 -1.52
CA GLY A 332 -12.26 -23.57 -2.71
C GLY A 332 -12.48 -22.10 -3.04
N LEU A 333 -13.74 -21.67 -3.08
CA LEU A 333 -14.14 -20.28 -3.34
C LEU A 333 -14.48 -19.48 -2.08
N ASP A 334 -14.51 -20.14 -0.91
CA ASP A 334 -14.98 -19.55 0.33
C ASP A 334 -13.82 -19.14 1.23
N LEU A 335 -14.03 -18.04 1.97
CA LEU A 335 -13.08 -17.58 2.97
C LEU A 335 -13.27 -18.35 4.27
N HIS A 336 -12.20 -19.00 4.70
CA HIS A 336 -12.13 -19.70 5.98
C HIS A 336 -11.15 -19.01 6.91
N THR A 337 -11.47 -19.03 8.20
CA THR A 337 -10.56 -18.61 9.26
C THR A 337 -10.06 -19.83 10.02
N VAL A 338 -8.75 -20.01 10.11
CA VAL A 338 -8.11 -21.13 10.81
C VAL A 338 -7.12 -20.60 11.83
N THR A 339 -7.17 -21.13 13.05
CA THR A 339 -6.19 -20.79 14.08
C THR A 339 -4.92 -21.63 13.89
N VAL A 340 -3.79 -20.97 13.61
CA VAL A 340 -2.48 -21.60 13.45
C VAL A 340 -1.65 -21.40 14.71
N LYS A 341 -1.27 -22.50 15.35
CA LYS A 341 -0.50 -22.48 16.61
C LYS A 341 0.98 -22.23 16.37
N PRO A 342 1.65 -21.45 17.23
CA PRO A 342 3.08 -21.22 17.15
C PRO A 342 3.86 -22.51 17.45
N VAL A 343 5.04 -22.64 16.84
CA VAL A 343 6.00 -23.71 17.14
C VAL A 343 7.27 -23.09 17.69
N VAL A 344 7.57 -23.40 18.95
CA VAL A 344 8.79 -22.95 19.64
C VAL A 344 9.63 -24.17 19.99
N GLN A 345 10.56 -24.51 19.11
CA GLN A 345 11.44 -25.69 19.20
C GLN A 345 12.89 -25.33 18.85
N GLY A 346 13.85 -26.11 19.36
CA GLY A 346 15.26 -25.94 19.01
C GLY A 346 15.78 -24.53 19.34
N ALA A 347 16.50 -23.93 18.38
CA ALA A 347 17.14 -22.63 18.57
C ALA A 347 16.15 -21.46 18.79
N THR A 348 14.86 -21.63 18.45
CA THR A 348 13.84 -20.59 18.62
C THR A 348 13.47 -20.35 20.09
N GLN A 349 13.69 -21.33 20.98
CA GLN A 349 13.33 -21.22 22.42
C GLN A 349 14.12 -20.13 23.15
N GLY A 350 15.34 -19.85 22.69
CA GLY A 350 16.21 -18.83 23.28
C GLY A 350 15.99 -17.43 22.70
N LEU A 351 15.14 -17.28 21.68
CA LEU A 351 14.92 -15.99 21.02
C LEU A 351 13.68 -15.30 21.59
N ARG A 352 13.80 -13.99 21.77
CA ARG A 352 12.71 -13.09 22.13
C ARG A 352 12.66 -11.97 21.11
N LEU A 353 11.46 -11.47 20.83
CA LEU A 353 11.28 -10.38 19.88
C LEU A 353 12.11 -9.16 20.29
N ASP A 354 12.05 -8.78 21.56
CA ASP A 354 12.69 -7.58 22.12
C ASP A 354 14.21 -7.57 21.94
N SER A 355 14.84 -8.76 21.93
CA SER A 355 16.29 -8.92 21.83
C SER A 355 16.73 -9.63 20.53
N LEU A 356 15.84 -9.72 19.53
CA LEU A 356 16.10 -10.46 18.29
C LEU A 356 17.27 -9.86 17.47
N PRO A 357 17.41 -8.52 17.34
CA PRO A 357 18.55 -7.94 16.63
C PRO A 357 19.90 -8.22 17.29
N GLN A 358 19.93 -8.33 18.62
CA GLN A 358 21.13 -8.58 19.43
C GLN A 358 21.48 -10.07 19.51
N ALA A 359 20.61 -10.96 19.05
CA ALA A 359 20.86 -12.38 19.07
C ALA A 359 22.07 -12.76 18.20
N ASP A 360 22.87 -13.70 18.70
CA ASP A 360 24.05 -14.20 18.01
C ASP A 360 23.70 -14.68 16.59
N ARG A 361 24.55 -14.33 15.62
CA ARG A 361 24.32 -14.64 14.20
C ARG A 361 24.20 -16.15 13.97
N THR A 362 24.93 -16.96 14.73
CA THR A 362 24.90 -18.42 14.65
C THR A 362 23.55 -18.97 15.09
N VAL A 363 22.96 -18.40 16.15
CA VAL A 363 21.62 -18.77 16.64
C VAL A 363 20.57 -18.39 15.61
N ARG A 364 20.63 -17.17 15.07
CA ARG A 364 19.71 -16.71 14.01
C ARG A 364 19.77 -17.59 12.77
N LEU A 365 20.98 -17.92 12.31
CA LEU A 365 21.20 -18.82 11.18
C LEU A 365 20.62 -20.22 11.47
N LYS A 366 20.88 -20.75 12.66
CA LYS A 366 20.36 -22.06 13.08
C LYS A 366 18.84 -22.11 13.04
N VAL A 367 18.15 -21.06 13.49
CA VAL A 367 16.69 -20.95 13.37
C VAL A 367 16.22 -21.00 11.92
N CYS A 368 16.84 -20.23 11.02
CA CYS A 368 16.48 -20.28 9.59
C CYS A 368 16.67 -21.68 8.99
N LEU A 369 17.79 -22.33 9.30
CA LEU A 369 18.12 -23.66 8.83
C LEU A 369 17.19 -24.75 9.38
N GLU A 370 16.91 -24.74 10.68
CA GLU A 370 15.94 -25.63 11.33
C GLU A 370 14.53 -25.45 10.74
N THR A 371 14.12 -24.20 10.48
CA THR A 371 12.82 -23.87 9.88
C THR A 371 12.69 -24.44 8.47
N LEU A 372 13.76 -24.38 7.67
CA LEU A 372 13.81 -24.96 6.32
C LEU A 372 14.10 -26.49 6.35
N GLY A 373 14.45 -27.03 7.52
CA GLY A 373 14.87 -28.42 7.71
C GLY A 373 16.19 -28.76 7.01
N VAL A 374 17.09 -27.80 6.84
CA VAL A 374 18.35 -27.97 6.12
C VAL A 374 19.51 -27.89 7.11
N ASN A 375 20.46 -28.82 7.04
CA ASN A 375 21.64 -28.77 7.89
C ASN A 375 22.71 -27.90 7.23
N GLN A 376 23.59 -27.30 8.05
CA GLN A 376 24.68 -26.48 7.53
C GLN A 376 25.63 -27.27 6.63
N GLU A 377 25.86 -28.55 6.94
CA GLU A 377 26.63 -29.50 6.13
C GLU A 377 26.07 -29.66 4.71
N THR A 378 24.75 -29.58 4.54
CA THR A 378 24.09 -29.68 3.22
C THR A 378 24.43 -28.50 2.30
N LEU A 379 24.90 -27.39 2.88
CA LEU A 379 25.25 -26.16 2.16
C LEU A 379 26.76 -25.98 2.01
N GLU A 380 27.56 -26.97 2.41
CA GLU A 380 29.00 -26.97 2.17
C GLU A 380 29.28 -26.97 0.67
N GLY A 381 30.26 -26.16 0.26
CA GLY A 381 30.58 -25.94 -1.16
C GLY A 381 29.61 -25.02 -1.92
N VAL A 382 28.45 -24.68 -1.35
CA VAL A 382 27.51 -23.72 -1.98
C VAL A 382 27.99 -22.27 -1.74
N PRO A 383 28.12 -21.44 -2.80
CA PRO A 383 28.47 -20.03 -2.67
C PRO A 383 27.56 -19.30 -1.67
N PRO A 384 28.08 -18.40 -0.82
CA PRO A 384 27.31 -17.79 0.26
C PRO A 384 25.97 -17.18 -0.16
N HIS A 385 25.91 -16.52 -1.33
CA HIS A 385 24.69 -15.88 -1.85
C HIS A 385 23.66 -16.88 -2.39
N LEU A 386 24.04 -18.12 -2.73
CA LEU A 386 23.14 -19.18 -3.18
C LEU A 386 22.64 -20.09 -2.05
N ARG A 387 23.21 -19.99 -0.85
CA ARG A 387 22.86 -20.86 0.28
C ARG A 387 21.37 -20.81 0.63
N LEU A 388 20.78 -19.62 0.70
CA LEU A 388 19.35 -19.47 0.98
C LEU A 388 18.47 -20.01 -0.17
N PRO A 389 18.67 -19.62 -1.44
CA PRO A 389 17.93 -20.21 -2.56
C PRO A 389 17.99 -21.75 -2.62
N VAL A 390 19.16 -22.35 -2.36
CA VAL A 390 19.32 -23.80 -2.30
C VAL A 390 18.54 -24.38 -1.11
N ALA A 391 18.63 -23.79 0.07
CA ALA A 391 17.88 -24.25 1.25
C ALA A 391 16.36 -24.18 1.04
N VAL A 392 15.87 -23.11 0.41
CA VAL A 392 14.44 -22.96 0.02
C VAL A 392 14.04 -24.02 -1.00
N THR A 393 14.91 -24.33 -1.97
CA THR A 393 14.67 -25.39 -2.95
C THR A 393 14.55 -26.76 -2.27
N CYS A 394 15.41 -27.07 -1.30
CA CYS A 394 15.31 -28.27 -0.48
C CYS A 394 13.99 -28.31 0.32
N TYR A 395 13.57 -27.18 0.87
CA TYR A 395 12.29 -27.07 1.58
C TYR A 395 11.10 -27.40 0.66
N TRP A 396 11.03 -26.78 -0.52
CA TRP A 396 9.98 -27.05 -1.51
C TRP A 396 9.99 -28.50 -1.98
N LEU A 397 11.16 -29.10 -2.21
CA LEU A 397 11.25 -30.51 -2.59
C LEU A 397 10.56 -31.43 -1.58
N ARG A 398 10.68 -31.14 -0.28
CA ARG A 398 10.09 -31.95 0.79
C ARG A 398 8.61 -31.62 1.04
N ARG A 399 8.23 -30.34 0.98
CA ARG A 399 6.91 -29.85 1.39
C ARG A 399 5.92 -29.70 0.25
N ALA A 400 6.38 -29.29 -0.94
CA ALA A 400 5.53 -28.98 -2.09
C ALA A 400 5.54 -30.07 -3.18
N LYS A 401 6.50 -31.01 -3.14
CA LYS A 401 6.66 -32.09 -4.13
C LYS A 401 6.55 -31.61 -5.59
N PRO A 402 7.35 -30.61 -6.01
CA PRO A 402 7.26 -30.00 -7.33
C PRO A 402 7.65 -30.98 -8.45
N ASP A 403 7.25 -30.68 -9.69
CA ASP A 403 7.73 -31.41 -10.87
C ASP A 403 9.27 -31.38 -10.92
N ARG A 404 9.87 -32.56 -11.08
CA ARG A 404 11.34 -32.72 -11.17
C ARG A 404 11.94 -31.89 -12.30
N LYS A 405 11.20 -31.63 -13.39
CA LYS A 405 11.64 -30.77 -14.49
C LYS A 405 11.79 -29.32 -14.04
N LEU A 406 10.86 -28.80 -13.25
CA LEU A 406 10.92 -27.43 -12.71
C LEU A 406 12.08 -27.29 -11.72
N LEU A 407 12.28 -28.28 -10.85
CA LEU A 407 13.41 -28.29 -9.93
C LEU A 407 14.75 -28.33 -10.67
N LYS A 408 14.87 -29.17 -11.71
CA LYS A 408 16.07 -29.21 -12.57
C LYS A 408 16.30 -27.87 -13.26
N ALA A 409 15.26 -27.25 -13.82
CA ALA A 409 15.38 -25.94 -14.45
C ALA A 409 15.87 -24.88 -13.47
N LEU A 410 15.28 -24.83 -12.26
CA LEU A 410 15.69 -23.90 -11.20
C LEU A 410 17.18 -24.07 -10.82
N LEU A 411 17.62 -25.32 -10.62
CA LEU A 411 19.01 -25.62 -10.30
C LEU A 411 19.95 -25.27 -11.45
N MET A 412 19.57 -25.54 -12.70
CA MET A 412 20.36 -25.16 -13.88
C MET A 412 20.50 -23.64 -13.99
N VAL A 413 19.46 -22.87 -13.67
CA VAL A 413 19.53 -21.40 -13.63
C VAL A 413 20.49 -20.92 -12.55
N MET A 414 20.48 -21.52 -11.36
CA MET A 414 21.42 -21.17 -10.30
C MET A 414 22.87 -21.48 -10.69
N ILE A 415 23.12 -22.65 -11.30
CA ILE A 415 24.45 -23.07 -11.76
C ILE A 415 24.93 -22.14 -12.88
N GLN A 416 24.10 -21.92 -13.90
CA GLN A 416 24.47 -21.06 -15.03
C GLN A 416 24.70 -19.62 -14.58
N GLY A 417 23.88 -19.11 -13.65
CA GLY A 417 24.06 -17.79 -13.07
C GLY A 417 25.41 -17.64 -12.35
N GLU A 418 25.84 -18.66 -11.61
CA GLU A 418 27.15 -18.65 -10.94
C GLU A 418 28.31 -18.79 -11.93
N LEU A 419 28.18 -19.63 -12.96
CA LEU A 419 29.20 -19.75 -14.01
C LEU A 419 29.41 -18.41 -14.74
N ASN A 420 28.31 -17.77 -15.14
CA ASN A 420 28.35 -16.46 -15.78
C ASN A 420 29.01 -15.40 -14.87
N ARG A 421 28.71 -15.44 -13.57
CA ARG A 421 29.31 -14.53 -12.58
C ARG A 421 30.82 -14.76 -12.43
N GLN A 422 31.29 -16.00 -12.46
CA GLN A 422 32.71 -16.34 -12.32
C GLN A 422 33.54 -16.00 -13.56
N GLU A 423 32.95 -16.16 -14.75
CA GLU A 423 33.62 -15.83 -16.01
C GLU A 423 33.68 -14.33 -16.30
N GLY A 424 33.07 -13.48 -15.44
CA GLY A 424 32.93 -12.04 -15.72
C GLY A 424 32.00 -11.76 -16.91
N LEU A 425 31.29 -12.78 -17.41
CA LEU A 425 30.24 -12.62 -18.41
C LEU A 425 28.97 -12.10 -17.73
N THR A 426 28.98 -10.83 -17.34
CA THR A 426 27.77 -10.06 -16.98
C THR A 426 26.79 -9.90 -18.16
N THR A 427 27.08 -10.50 -19.31
CA THR A 427 26.34 -10.35 -20.57
C THR A 427 25.96 -11.68 -21.23
N ALA A 428 25.94 -12.82 -20.53
CA ALA A 428 25.59 -14.13 -21.13
C ALA A 428 24.15 -14.65 -20.87
N LEU A 429 23.22 -13.77 -20.49
CA LEU A 429 21.76 -14.03 -20.60
C LEU A 429 21.21 -13.31 -21.83
N LYS A 430 21.85 -13.45 -23.00
CA LYS A 430 21.47 -12.74 -24.23
C LYS A 430 20.32 -13.38 -25.02
N GLN A 431 19.48 -14.23 -24.43
CA GLN A 431 18.35 -14.79 -25.19
C GLN A 431 17.09 -14.81 -24.32
N ILE A 432 16.48 -13.65 -24.17
CA ILE A 432 15.15 -13.53 -23.57
C ILE A 432 14.13 -13.92 -24.65
N HIS A 433 13.18 -14.78 -24.28
CA HIS A 433 12.13 -15.23 -25.19
C HIS A 433 11.04 -14.15 -25.32
N VAL A 434 10.74 -13.76 -26.56
CA VAL A 434 9.79 -12.71 -26.88
C VAL A 434 8.72 -13.24 -27.86
N SER A 435 7.45 -12.94 -27.59
CA SER A 435 6.33 -13.24 -28.50
C SER A 435 6.26 -12.22 -29.64
N SER A 436 5.54 -12.51 -30.73
CA SER A 436 5.35 -11.51 -31.80
C SER A 436 4.77 -10.19 -31.31
N ALA A 437 3.79 -10.22 -30.39
CA ALA A 437 3.20 -9.00 -29.83
C ALA A 437 4.22 -8.18 -29.00
N ALA A 438 5.09 -8.85 -28.23
CA ALA A 438 6.14 -8.16 -27.49
C ALA A 438 7.27 -7.66 -28.42
N ARG A 439 7.54 -8.34 -29.53
CA ARG A 439 8.45 -7.85 -30.58
C ARG A 439 7.95 -6.53 -31.16
N GLU A 440 6.66 -6.43 -31.51
CA GLU A 440 6.09 -5.21 -32.10
C GLU A 440 6.31 -4.00 -31.20
N VAL A 441 6.05 -4.16 -29.90
CA VAL A 441 6.32 -3.12 -28.89
C VAL A 441 7.82 -2.79 -28.80
N LEU A 442 8.69 -3.80 -28.71
CA LEU A 442 10.14 -3.58 -28.61
C LEU A 442 10.75 -2.92 -29.86
N GLN A 443 10.15 -3.11 -31.04
CA GLN A 443 10.58 -2.46 -32.27
C GLN A 443 10.29 -0.95 -32.29
N GLU A 444 9.31 -0.46 -31.52
CA GLU A 444 9.03 0.98 -31.42
C GLU A 444 10.21 1.75 -30.80
N PHE A 445 10.97 1.11 -29.91
CA PHE A 445 12.10 1.72 -29.21
C PHE A 445 13.39 1.77 -30.03
N SER A 446 13.48 1.02 -31.14
CA SER A 446 14.63 0.96 -32.06
C SER A 446 16.00 0.62 -31.43
N SER A 447 16.08 0.35 -30.12
CA SER A 447 17.31 0.03 -29.42
C SER A 447 17.55 -1.47 -29.29
N PHE A 448 16.53 -2.32 -29.45
CA PHE A 448 16.63 -3.76 -29.17
C PHE A 448 16.94 -4.63 -30.39
N GLN A 449 17.89 -5.56 -30.24
CA GLN A 449 18.25 -6.55 -31.25
C GLN A 449 17.44 -7.84 -31.07
N LEU A 450 16.62 -8.19 -32.06
CA LEU A 450 15.72 -9.34 -32.03
C LEU A 450 16.01 -10.30 -33.19
N GLU A 451 16.12 -11.60 -32.90
CA GLU A 451 16.33 -12.65 -33.90
C GLU A 451 15.11 -13.58 -33.99
N LEU A 452 14.67 -13.91 -35.22
CA LEU A 452 13.56 -14.83 -35.43
C LEU A 452 13.95 -16.25 -34.99
N ARG A 453 13.22 -16.76 -34.00
CA ARG A 453 13.38 -18.13 -33.50
C ARG A 453 12.51 -19.13 -34.27
N GLY A 454 11.41 -18.66 -34.85
CA GLY A 454 10.47 -19.48 -35.62
C GLY A 454 9.23 -19.89 -34.83
N ASN A 455 8.49 -20.85 -35.38
CA ASN A 455 7.22 -21.33 -34.82
C ASN A 455 7.45 -22.37 -33.72
N ILE A 456 6.90 -22.12 -32.54
CA ILE A 456 7.01 -22.96 -31.36
C ILE A 456 5.61 -23.29 -30.85
N SER A 457 5.38 -24.57 -30.55
CA SER A 457 4.13 -25.00 -29.95
C SER A 457 4.12 -24.63 -28.47
N VAL A 458 3.29 -23.64 -28.10
CA VAL A 458 3.14 -23.13 -26.74
C VAL A 458 1.90 -23.77 -26.12
N LYS A 459 2.09 -24.46 -25.00
CA LYS A 459 1.00 -25.14 -24.28
C LYS A 459 -0.11 -24.14 -23.92
N GLY A 460 -1.33 -24.39 -24.38
CA GLY A 460 -2.50 -23.54 -24.14
C GLY A 460 -2.67 -22.35 -25.10
N LYS A 461 -1.73 -22.11 -26.03
CA LYS A 461 -1.82 -21.04 -27.03
C LYS A 461 -1.61 -21.51 -28.48
N GLY A 462 -1.26 -22.78 -28.69
CA GLY A 462 -1.02 -23.35 -30.01
C GLY A 462 0.35 -22.96 -30.57
N SER A 463 0.52 -23.10 -31.89
CA SER A 463 1.76 -22.71 -32.57
C SER A 463 1.89 -21.19 -32.60
N MET A 464 3.00 -20.66 -32.07
CA MET A 464 3.28 -19.23 -32.03
C MET A 464 4.63 -18.94 -32.66
N THR A 465 4.72 -17.89 -33.45
CA THR A 465 6.01 -17.35 -33.90
C THR A 465 6.68 -16.60 -32.75
N THR A 466 7.97 -16.84 -32.56
CA THR A 466 8.73 -16.34 -31.40
C THR A 466 10.08 -15.78 -31.83
N TYR A 467 10.67 -14.96 -30.96
CA TYR A 467 11.93 -14.25 -31.19
C TYR A 467 12.84 -14.38 -29.97
N TRP A 468 14.14 -14.29 -30.22
CA TRP A 468 15.16 -14.07 -29.19
C TRP A 468 15.49 -12.59 -29.11
N LEU A 469 15.41 -12.01 -27.92
CA LEU A 469 16.00 -10.71 -27.63
C LEU A 469 17.48 -10.91 -27.28
N LEU A 470 18.35 -10.46 -28.20
CA LEU A 470 19.80 -10.63 -28.18
C LEU A 470 20.51 -9.59 -27.29
N GLY A 471 19.84 -8.48 -27.01
CA GLY A 471 20.36 -7.37 -26.23
C GLY A 471 19.85 -6.03 -26.74
N GLU A 472 20.40 -4.97 -26.19
CA GLU A 472 20.24 -3.60 -26.66
C GLU A 472 21.47 -3.19 -27.47
N SER A 473 21.29 -2.40 -28.52
CA SER A 473 22.37 -1.87 -29.35
C SER A 473 22.96 -0.65 -28.64
N ASP A 474 24.27 -0.65 -28.37
CA ASP A 474 25.00 0.49 -27.78
C ASP A 474 25.19 1.67 -28.75
N SER A 475 24.17 1.97 -29.56
CA SER A 475 24.21 3.08 -30.51
C SER A 475 22.94 3.91 -30.43
N GLN A 476 22.82 4.68 -29.35
CA GLN A 476 22.79 6.16 -29.39
C GLN A 476 22.99 6.76 -28.00
#